data_AF-A0A3A9EF29-F1
#
_entry.id   AF-A0A3A9EF29-F1
#
_cell.length_a   1.000
_cell.length_b   1.000
_cell.length_c   1.000
_cell.angle_alpha   90.00
_cell.angle_beta   90.00
_cell.angle_gamma   90.00
#
_symmetry.space_group_name_H-M   'P 1'
#
loop_
_entity.id
_entity.type
_entity.pdbx_description
1 polymer ?
#
loop_
_entity_poly.entity_id
_entity_poly.type
_entity_poly.pdbx_seq_one_letter_code
_entity_poly.pdbx_strand_id
1 'polypeptide(L)'
;MADLSPAEILLDSLVPAQQLIRRLQDLLKAPVSYGSIRLSPEAKAARAAFQSVVQHNLDKLIAQREKGVALVKLIPDTTARTVIKLRYGLVGSGCEKMPHFKIGEMLHYSDKTIFRYHQKGIDQLNQLLEGEKA
;
A
#
# COMPACT_ATOMS: atom_id res chain seq x y z
N MET A 1 -21.64 -13.25 -0.48
CA MET A 1 -20.24 -12.92 -0.78
C MET A 1 -19.44 -13.34 0.44
N ALA A 2 -18.34 -14.08 0.27
CA ALA A 2 -17.52 -14.45 1.43
C ALA A 2 -16.93 -13.17 2.02
N ASP A 3 -17.04 -12.99 3.34
CA ASP A 3 -16.42 -11.87 4.03
C ASP A 3 -14.90 -12.02 3.93
N LEU A 4 -14.21 -10.96 3.49
CA LEU A 4 -12.75 -10.96 3.39
C LEU A 4 -12.13 -11.10 4.79
N SER A 5 -11.07 -11.89 4.89
CA SER A 5 -10.31 -12.02 6.13
C SER A 5 -9.58 -10.71 6.48
N PRO A 6 -9.20 -10.49 7.75
CA PRO A 6 -8.42 -9.31 8.15
C PRO A 6 -7.14 -9.10 7.33
N ALA A 7 -6.42 -10.19 7.03
CA ALA A 7 -5.25 -10.16 6.16
C ALA A 7 -5.58 -9.67 4.75
N GLU A 8 -6.67 -10.17 4.14
CA GLU A 8 -7.09 -9.75 2.80
C GLU A 8 -7.50 -8.27 2.77
N ILE A 9 -8.24 -7.80 3.78
CA ILE A 9 -8.61 -6.38 3.91
C ILE A 9 -7.35 -5.50 3.99
N LEU A 10 -6.39 -5.88 4.83
CA LEU A 10 -5.11 -5.17 4.96
C LEU A 10 -4.38 -5.15 3.63
N LEU A 11 -4.20 -6.31 2.99
CA LEU A 11 -3.44 -6.45 1.76
C LEU A 11 -4.10 -5.71 0.58
N ASP A 12 -5.42 -5.75 0.48
CA ASP A 12 -6.19 -5.06 -0.56
C ASP A 12 -6.08 -3.54 -0.46
N SER A 13 -5.83 -3.01 0.75
CA SER A 13 -5.63 -1.58 0.98
C SER A 13 -4.27 -1.04 0.53
N LEU A 14 -3.24 -1.88 0.40
CA LEU A 14 -1.84 -1.44 0.24
C LEU A 14 -1.56 -0.73 -1.09
N VAL A 15 -2.16 -1.22 -2.19
CA VAL A 15 -2.01 -0.61 -3.52
C VAL A 15 -2.76 0.72 -3.62
N PRO A 16 -4.07 0.80 -3.27
CA PRO A 16 -4.77 2.08 -3.20
C PRO A 16 -4.07 3.11 -2.31
N ALA A 17 -3.58 2.69 -1.14
CA ALA A 17 -2.81 3.56 -0.25
C ALA A 17 -1.56 4.12 -0.94
N GLN A 18 -0.78 3.27 -1.63
CA GLN A 18 0.40 3.72 -2.36
C GLN A 18 0.07 4.71 -3.49
N GLN A 19 -1.01 4.46 -4.23
CA GLN A 19 -1.47 5.37 -5.27
C GLN A 19 -1.86 6.73 -4.69
N LEU A 20 -2.55 6.75 -3.55
CA LEU A 20 -2.94 7.98 -2.86
C LEU A 20 -1.71 8.73 -2.32
N ILE A 21 -0.75 8.03 -1.70
CA ILE A 21 0.53 8.60 -1.25
C ILE A 21 1.21 9.37 -2.39
N ARG A 22 1.32 8.75 -3.59
CA ARG A 22 1.92 9.42 -4.76
C ARG A 22 1.16 10.68 -5.17
N ARG A 23 -0.18 10.60 -5.27
CA ARG A 23 -1.01 11.76 -5.65
C ARG A 23 -0.86 12.91 -4.67
N LEU A 24 -0.84 12.64 -3.37
CA LEU A 24 -0.66 13.67 -2.34
C LEU A 24 0.75 14.26 -2.39
N GLN A 25 1.79 13.45 -2.61
CA GLN A 25 3.16 13.93 -2.82
C GLN A 25 3.25 14.86 -4.05
N ASP A 26 2.59 14.50 -5.15
CA ASP A 26 2.59 15.31 -6.37
C ASP A 26 1.86 16.65 -6.16
N LEU A 27 0.73 16.65 -5.45
CA LEU A 27 0.01 17.87 -5.06
C LEU A 27 0.86 18.82 -4.22
N LEU A 28 1.67 18.28 -3.31
CA LEU A 28 2.56 19.08 -2.47
C LEU A 28 3.76 19.64 -3.23
N LYS A 29 4.28 18.91 -4.23
CA LYS A 29 5.44 19.32 -5.06
C LYS A 29 5.13 20.44 -6.04
N ALA A 30 3.91 20.50 -6.58
CA ALA A 30 3.55 21.45 -7.63
C ALA A 30 2.43 22.38 -7.17
N PRO A 31 2.68 23.28 -6.20
CA PRO A 31 1.64 24.22 -5.85
C PRO A 31 1.54 25.25 -6.98
N VAL A 32 0.47 25.16 -7.76
CA VAL A 32 0.22 25.91 -9.00
C VAL A 32 0.69 27.37 -8.84
N SER A 33 1.79 27.69 -9.50
CA SER A 33 2.38 29.02 -9.53
C SER A 33 1.72 29.80 -10.66
N TYR A 34 0.68 30.57 -10.36
CA TYR A 34 0.21 31.60 -11.28
C TYR A 34 1.23 32.75 -11.23
N GLY A 35 2.21 32.73 -12.14
CA GLY A 35 3.36 33.64 -12.14
C GLY A 35 3.02 35.14 -12.19
N SER A 36 1.78 35.50 -12.53
CA SER A 36 1.27 36.87 -12.57
C SER A 36 0.37 37.26 -11.39
N ILE A 37 -0.06 36.31 -10.55
CA ILE A 37 -1.00 36.57 -9.44
C ILE A 37 -0.25 36.54 -8.12
N ARG A 38 -0.02 37.72 -7.54
CA ARG A 38 0.42 37.83 -6.15
C ARG A 38 -0.75 37.47 -5.23
N LEU A 39 -0.64 36.35 -4.52
CA LEU A 39 -1.58 35.98 -3.46
C LEU A 39 -1.56 37.02 -2.33
N SER A 40 -2.74 37.34 -1.79
CA SER A 40 -2.85 38.13 -0.55
C SER A 40 -2.23 37.36 0.64
N PRO A 41 -1.88 38.04 1.74
CA PRO A 41 -1.40 37.38 2.97
C PRO A 41 -2.35 36.28 3.46
N GLU A 42 -3.66 36.52 3.42
CA GLU A 42 -4.70 35.57 3.84
C GLU A 42 -4.71 34.34 2.94
N ALA A 43 -4.62 34.53 1.62
CA ALA A 43 -4.57 33.43 0.66
C ALA A 43 -3.29 32.59 0.81
N LYS A 44 -2.15 33.23 1.14
CA LYS A 44 -0.90 32.53 1.46
C LYS A 44 -1.04 31.69 2.74
N ALA A 45 -1.63 32.27 3.79
CA ALA A 45 -1.87 31.58 5.05
C ALA A 45 -2.82 30.38 4.87
N ALA A 46 -3.92 30.54 4.12
CA ALA A 46 -4.86 29.47 3.81
C ALA A 46 -4.19 28.33 3.02
N ARG A 47 -3.35 28.66 2.04
CA ARG A 47 -2.55 27.67 1.29
C ARG A 47 -1.59 26.91 2.19
N ALA A 48 -0.87 27.60 3.08
CA ALA A 48 0.05 26.95 4.02
C ALA A 48 -0.68 26.03 5.01
N ALA A 49 -1.84 26.46 5.53
CA ALA A 49 -2.68 25.65 6.40
C ALA A 49 -3.18 24.38 5.69
N PHE A 50 -3.64 24.50 4.44
CA PHE A 50 -4.05 23.36 3.63
C PHE A 50 -2.88 22.39 3.39
N GLN A 51 -1.70 22.90 3.02
CA GLN A 51 -0.50 22.08 2.84
C GLN A 51 -0.12 21.31 4.12
N SER A 52 -0.24 21.96 5.28
CA SER A 52 0.00 21.33 6.59
C SER A 52 -0.95 20.16 6.86
N VAL A 53 -2.26 20.35 6.60
CA VAL A 53 -3.26 19.27 6.75
C VAL A 53 -3.00 18.12 5.80
N VAL A 54 -2.66 18.41 4.54
CA VAL A 54 -2.34 17.38 3.54
C VAL A 54 -1.08 16.61 3.94
N GLN A 55 -0.03 17.29 4.42
CA GLN A 55 1.20 16.65 4.89
C GLN A 55 0.92 15.71 6.06
N HIS A 56 0.17 16.16 7.06
CA HIS A 56 -0.19 15.33 8.22
C HIS A 56 -0.94 14.05 7.83
N ASN A 57 -1.90 14.15 6.91
CA ASN A 57 -2.64 12.99 6.43
C ASN A 57 -1.76 12.05 5.59
N LEU A 58 -0.84 12.61 4.80
CA LEU A 58 0.15 11.85 4.04
C LEU A 58 1.05 11.05 4.98
N ASP A 59 1.57 11.66 6.03
CA ASP A 59 2.47 11.00 7.00
C ASP A 59 1.75 9.83 7.70
N LYS A 60 0.48 10.04 8.11
CA LYS A 60 -0.35 8.96 8.67
C LYS A 60 -0.54 7.80 7.69
N LEU A 61 -0.83 8.10 6.43
CA LEU A 61 -1.05 7.08 5.40
C LEU A 61 0.23 6.30 5.10
N ILE A 62 1.38 6.97 5.07
CA ILE A 62 2.70 6.33 4.93
C ILE A 62 2.94 5.39 6.12
N ALA A 63 2.76 5.86 7.35
CA ALA A 63 2.98 5.05 8.55
C ALA A 63 2.07 3.80 8.60
N GLN A 64 0.78 3.95 8.26
CA GLN A 64 -0.16 2.83 8.17
C GLN A 64 0.28 1.80 7.12
N ARG A 65 0.69 2.27 5.94
CA ARG A 65 1.18 1.40 4.88
C ARG A 65 2.46 0.69 5.30
N GLU A 66 3.40 1.38 5.92
CA GLU A 66 4.65 0.80 6.42
C GLU A 66 4.40 -0.28 7.48
N LYS A 67 3.42 -0.08 8.37
CA LYS A 67 2.99 -1.13 9.31
C LYS A 67 2.50 -2.38 8.55
N GLY A 68 1.63 -2.21 7.55
CA GLY A 68 1.16 -3.33 6.74
C GLY A 68 2.29 -4.05 5.98
N VAL A 69 3.23 -3.30 5.43
CA VAL A 69 4.43 -3.86 4.77
C VAL A 69 5.32 -4.61 5.75
N ALA A 70 5.49 -4.10 6.97
CA ALA A 70 6.27 -4.75 8.01
C ALA A 70 5.68 -6.11 8.40
N LEU A 71 4.35 -6.18 8.54
CA LEU A 71 3.64 -7.44 8.80
C LEU A 71 3.89 -8.49 7.71
N VAL A 72 3.82 -8.08 6.44
CA VAL A 72 4.14 -9.01 5.31
C VAL A 72 5.58 -9.52 5.38
N LYS A 73 6.54 -8.75 5.91
CA LYS A 73 7.92 -9.23 6.06
C LYS A 73 8.04 -10.35 7.10
N LEU A 74 7.14 -10.41 8.08
CA LEU A 74 7.12 -11.41 9.15
C LEU A 74 6.53 -12.75 8.70
N ILE A 75 5.94 -12.85 7.51
CA ILE A 75 5.48 -14.13 6.94
C ILE A 75 6.67 -15.12 6.89
N PRO A 76 6.62 -16.26 7.61
CA PRO A 76 7.75 -17.17 7.72
C PRO A 76 8.10 -17.91 6.43
N ASP A 77 7.08 -18.32 5.67
CA ASP A 77 7.30 -19.03 4.41
C ASP A 77 7.79 -18.04 3.34
N THR A 78 9.02 -18.23 2.88
CA THR A 78 9.66 -17.27 1.96
C THR A 78 8.96 -17.24 0.60
N THR A 79 8.43 -18.36 0.12
CA THR A 79 7.72 -18.43 -1.16
C THR A 79 6.35 -17.77 -1.05
N ALA A 80 5.58 -18.07 0.00
CA ALA A 80 4.30 -17.42 0.30
C ALA A 80 4.49 -15.90 0.45
N ARG A 81 5.49 -15.47 1.22
CA ARG A 81 5.85 -14.05 1.36
C ARG A 81 6.16 -13.40 0.02
N THR A 82 6.89 -14.08 -0.85
CA THR A 82 7.23 -13.57 -2.19
C THR A 82 5.99 -13.44 -3.06
N VAL A 83 5.11 -14.45 -3.05
CA VAL A 83 3.82 -14.41 -3.76
C VAL A 83 2.95 -13.26 -3.26
N ILE A 84 2.83 -13.05 -1.94
CA ILE A 84 2.08 -11.93 -1.36
C ILE A 84 2.69 -10.58 -1.79
N LYS A 85 4.02 -10.44 -1.71
CA LYS A 85 4.68 -9.19 -2.15
C LYS A 85 4.44 -8.87 -3.62
N LEU A 86 4.49 -9.86 -4.50
CA LEU A 86 4.22 -9.69 -5.92
C LEU A 86 2.74 -9.37 -6.16
N ARG A 87 1.83 -10.15 -5.56
CA ARG A 87 0.39 -10.01 -5.74
C ARG A 87 -0.12 -8.63 -5.30
N TYR A 88 0.37 -8.10 -4.19
CA TYR A 88 -0.14 -6.87 -3.59
C TYR A 88 0.75 -5.65 -3.83
N GLY A 89 1.57 -5.67 -4.89
CA GLY A 89 2.33 -4.48 -5.29
C GLY A 89 3.29 -4.01 -4.21
N LEU A 90 4.02 -4.93 -3.58
CA LEU A 90 5.06 -4.60 -2.60
C LEU A 90 6.46 -4.68 -3.23
N VAL A 91 6.51 -4.77 -4.56
CA VAL A 91 7.71 -4.68 -5.39
C VAL A 91 7.54 -3.56 -6.41
N GLY A 92 8.66 -3.01 -6.90
CA GLY A 92 8.65 -1.97 -7.92
C GLY A 92 7.93 -0.68 -7.47
N SER A 93 7.04 -0.16 -8.32
CA SER A 93 6.29 1.08 -8.05
C SER A 93 5.32 0.99 -6.87
N GLY A 94 4.89 -0.24 -6.57
CA GLY A 94 3.90 -0.60 -5.59
C GLY A 94 2.48 -0.09 -5.83
N CYS A 95 2.19 0.36 -7.06
CA CYS A 95 0.90 0.94 -7.43
C CYS A 95 -0.01 -0.03 -8.20
N GLU A 96 0.36 -1.30 -8.33
CA GLU A 96 -0.41 -2.28 -9.09
C GLU A 96 -0.30 -3.67 -8.45
N LYS A 97 -1.42 -4.40 -8.47
CA LYS A 97 -1.46 -5.81 -8.08
C LYS A 97 -1.00 -6.67 -9.25
N MET A 98 -0.06 -7.59 -9.03
CA MET A 98 0.33 -8.54 -10.07
C MET A 98 -0.70 -9.67 -10.20
N PRO A 99 -1.24 -9.97 -11.39
CA PRO A 99 -2.09 -11.15 -11.61
C PRO A 99 -1.37 -12.47 -11.31
N HIS A 100 -2.08 -13.49 -10.83
CA HIS A 100 -1.48 -14.77 -10.45
C HIS A 100 -0.70 -15.45 -11.58
N PHE A 101 -1.19 -15.42 -12.82
CA PHE A 101 -0.49 -16.02 -13.96
C PHE A 101 0.88 -15.37 -14.20
N LYS A 102 0.98 -14.04 -14.10
CA LYS A 102 2.27 -13.32 -14.23
C LYS A 102 3.24 -13.68 -13.10
N ILE A 103 2.73 -13.92 -11.90
CA ILE A 103 3.54 -14.40 -10.76
C ILE A 103 4.05 -15.82 -11.06
N GLY A 104 3.18 -16.67 -11.60
CA GLY A 104 3.53 -18.04 -12.01
C GLY A 104 4.65 -18.06 -13.05
N GLU A 105 4.53 -17.23 -14.09
CA GLU A 105 5.58 -17.04 -15.11
C GLU A 105 6.91 -16.59 -14.48
N MET A 106 6.87 -15.60 -13.58
CA MET A 106 8.06 -15.04 -12.95
C MET A 106 8.76 -16.00 -11.99
N LEU A 107 8.01 -16.85 -11.29
CA LEU A 107 8.54 -17.82 -10.31
C LEU A 107 8.70 -19.24 -10.88
N HIS A 108 8.36 -19.45 -12.15
CA HIS A 108 8.32 -20.76 -12.80
C HIS A 108 7.45 -21.79 -12.06
N TYR A 109 6.27 -21.33 -11.59
CA TYR A 109 5.29 -22.15 -10.90
C TYR A 109 3.96 -22.19 -11.65
N SER A 110 3.24 -23.31 -11.51
CA SER A 110 1.85 -23.39 -11.98
C SER A 110 0.93 -22.44 -11.21
N ASP A 111 -0.15 -21.99 -11.84
CA ASP A 111 -1.18 -21.16 -11.19
C ASP A 111 -1.73 -21.79 -9.91
N LYS A 112 -1.91 -23.12 -9.89
CA LYS A 112 -2.36 -23.86 -8.71
C LYS A 112 -1.34 -23.75 -7.57
N THR A 113 -0.05 -23.83 -7.89
CA THR A 113 1.02 -23.65 -6.92
C THR A 113 1.04 -22.23 -6.37
N ILE A 114 0.87 -21.22 -7.24
CA ILE A 114 0.78 -19.81 -6.82
C ILE A 114 -0.42 -19.59 -5.90
N PHE A 115 -1.60 -20.11 -6.25
CA PHE A 115 -2.80 -19.97 -5.42
C PHE A 115 -2.60 -20.59 -4.03
N ARG A 116 -1.95 -21.77 -3.95
CA ARG A 116 -1.64 -22.42 -2.67
C ARG A 116 -0.71 -21.57 -1.80
N TYR A 117 0.32 -20.98 -2.38
CA TYR A 117 1.24 -20.11 -1.64
C TYR A 117 0.61 -18.76 -1.27
N HIS A 118 -0.28 -18.23 -2.11
CA HIS A 118 -1.07 -17.04 -1.81
C HIS A 118 -1.97 -17.29 -0.59
N GLN A 119 -2.74 -18.37 -0.59
CA GLN A 119 -3.58 -18.76 0.55
C GLN A 119 -2.74 -18.99 1.82
N LYS A 120 -1.63 -19.72 1.72
CA LYS A 120 -0.71 -19.94 2.85
C LYS A 120 -0.20 -18.62 3.42
N GLY A 121 0.10 -17.64 2.58
CA GLY A 121 0.54 -16.32 3.01
C GLY A 121 -0.56 -15.53 3.72
N ILE A 122 -1.80 -15.62 3.24
CA ILE A 122 -2.98 -15.04 3.92
C ILE A 122 -3.18 -15.68 5.29
N ASP A 123 -3.13 -17.01 5.38
CA ASP A 123 -3.33 -17.74 6.64
C ASP A 123 -2.26 -17.35 7.68
N GLN A 124 -0.99 -17.29 7.28
CA GLN A 124 0.11 -16.85 8.15
C GLN A 124 -0.05 -15.39 8.59
N LEU A 125 -0.56 -14.52 7.70
CA LEU A 125 -0.78 -13.12 8.04
C LEU A 125 -1.97 -12.94 9.00
N ASN A 126 -3.02 -13.73 8.86
CA ASN A 126 -4.14 -13.75 9.81
C ASN A 126 -3.65 -14.17 11.20
N GLN A 127 -2.80 -15.19 11.31
CA GLN A 127 -2.20 -15.60 12.60
C GLN A 127 -1.38 -14.47 13.24
N LEU A 128 -0.59 -13.73 12.45
CA LEU A 128 0.15 -12.57 12.95
C LEU A 128 -0.78 -11.46 13.45
N LEU A 129 -1.88 -11.21 12.75
CA LEU A 129 -2.88 -10.20 13.12
C LEU A 129 -3.71 -10.60 14.34
N GLU A 130 -3.95 -11.89 14.54
CA GLU A 130 -4.57 -12.42 15.77
C GLU A 130 -3.62 -12.29 16.96
N GLY A 131 -2.33 -12.59 16.76
CA GLY A 131 -1.29 -12.42 17.77
C GLY A 131 -1.05 -10.96 18.20
N GLU A 132 -1.26 -9.97 17.32
CA GLU A 132 -1.21 -8.54 17.69
C GLU A 132 -2.40 -8.09 18.58
N LYS A 133 -3.50 -8.85 18.62
CA LYS A 133 -4.71 -8.50 19.39
C LYS A 133 -4.74 -9.09 20.80
N ALA A 134 -3.87 -10.05 21.09
CA ALA A 134 -3.74 -10.72 22.38
C ALA A 134 -2.74 -9.98 23.28
#